data_AF-A0A8I0E2N6-F1
#
_entry.id   AF-A0A8I0E2N6-F1
#
_cell.length_a   1.000
_cell.length_b   1.000
_cell.length_c   1.000
_cell.angle_alpha   90.00
_cell.angle_beta   90.00
_cell.angle_gamma   90.00
#
_symmetry.space_group_name_H-M   'P 1'
#
loop_
_entity.id
_entity.type
_entity.pdbx_description
1 polymer ?
#
loop_
_entity_poly.entity_id
_entity_poly.type
_entity_poly.pdbx_seq_one_letter_code
_entity_poly.pdbx_strand_id
1 'polypeptide(L)'
;MNDTSYAQSLAADLFRMVMQAKERGIAVDHGFRNHALESPQLSITYLFLPRAELLKVPAFPPALRRFVRRMNALVCLEAKKDNGRRKTVGIHLLWATDAPLTEVCGPEAVHEELVLSGVAAYTEQVRGLLRADVARAAKTDA
;
A
#
# COMPACT_ATOMS: atom_id res chain seq x y z
N MET A 1 -2.63 -8.38 -19.78
CA MET A 1 -1.93 -7.28 -19.09
C MET A 1 -0.78 -7.91 -18.33
N ASN A 2 0.47 -7.69 -18.76
CA ASN A 2 1.64 -8.30 -18.13
C ASN A 2 1.88 -7.65 -16.75
N ASP A 3 2.10 -8.46 -15.72
CA ASP A 3 2.37 -8.02 -14.35
C ASP A 3 3.55 -7.04 -14.25
N THR A 4 4.50 -7.13 -15.19
CA THR A 4 5.64 -6.20 -15.35
C THR A 4 5.20 -4.75 -15.53
N SER A 5 4.15 -4.49 -16.33
CA SER A 5 3.65 -3.14 -16.58
C SER A 5 2.97 -2.55 -15.35
N TYR A 6 2.26 -3.38 -14.58
CA TYR A 6 1.59 -2.92 -13.36
C TYR A 6 2.59 -2.60 -12.25
N ALA A 7 3.62 -3.43 -12.06
CA ALA A 7 4.67 -3.17 -11.09
C ALA A 7 5.44 -1.87 -11.38
N GLN A 8 5.66 -1.54 -12.66
CA GLN A 8 6.24 -0.25 -13.06
C GLN A 8 5.33 0.92 -12.71
N SER A 9 4.03 0.82 -13.01
CA SER A 9 3.06 1.86 -12.64
C SER A 9 2.97 2.05 -11.13
N LEU A 10 2.95 0.97 -10.35
CA LEU A 10 2.93 1.03 -8.89
C LEU A 10 4.18 1.69 -8.32
N ALA A 11 5.36 1.36 -8.85
CA ALA A 11 6.61 2.01 -8.46
C ALA A 11 6.57 3.52 -8.72
N ALA A 12 6.06 3.92 -9.90
CA ALA A 12 5.89 5.34 -10.24
C ALA A 12 4.92 6.06 -9.30
N ASP A 13 3.82 5.41 -8.91
CA ASP A 13 2.86 5.97 -7.96
C ASP A 13 3.45 6.10 -6.55
N LEU A 14 4.14 5.08 -6.04
CA LEU A 14 4.83 5.13 -4.75
C LEU A 14 5.88 6.24 -4.71
N PHE A 15 6.69 6.36 -5.77
CA PHE A 15 7.65 7.45 -5.90
C PHE A 15 6.95 8.83 -5.87
N ARG A 16 5.88 8.99 -6.64
CA ARG A 16 5.10 10.25 -6.67
C ARG A 16 4.53 10.59 -5.29
N MET A 17 4.05 9.62 -4.53
CA MET A 17 3.54 9.84 -3.17
C MET A 17 4.64 10.36 -2.23
N VAL A 18 5.87 9.82 -2.32
CA VAL A 18 7.02 10.32 -1.55
C VAL A 18 7.35 11.75 -1.95
N MET A 19 7.42 12.03 -3.25
CA MET A 19 7.73 13.37 -3.76
C MET A 19 6.69 14.40 -3.34
N GLN A 20 5.40 14.09 -3.47
CA GLN A 20 4.32 14.96 -3.00
C GLN A 20 4.38 15.21 -1.48
N ALA A 21 4.77 14.20 -0.70
CA ALA A 21 4.95 14.39 0.75
C ALA A 21 6.13 15.33 1.05
N LYS A 22 7.25 15.18 0.34
CA LYS A 22 8.41 16.07 0.44
C LYS A 22 8.05 17.51 0.08
N GLU A 23 7.34 17.71 -1.02
CA GLU A 23 6.85 19.03 -1.49
C GLU A 23 5.95 19.72 -0.47
N ARG A 24 5.20 18.93 0.32
CA ARG A 24 4.35 19.43 1.41
C ARG A 24 5.10 19.70 2.72
N GLY A 25 6.43 19.58 2.72
CA GLY A 25 7.27 19.77 3.91
C GLY A 25 7.14 18.64 4.94
N ILE A 26 6.62 17.47 4.56
CA ILE A 26 6.53 16.32 5.46
C ILE A 26 7.93 15.73 5.62
N ALA A 27 8.33 15.48 6.87
CA ALA A 27 9.57 14.78 7.20
C ALA A 27 9.46 13.28 6.87
N VAL A 28 9.57 12.93 5.59
CA VAL A 28 9.26 11.59 5.05
C VAL A 28 10.05 10.45 5.70
N ASP A 29 11.26 10.70 6.18
CA ASP A 29 12.09 9.69 6.85
C ASP A 29 11.57 9.26 8.23
N HIS A 30 10.67 10.05 8.83
CA HIS A 30 9.95 9.68 10.05
C HIS A 30 8.68 8.87 9.79
N GLY A 31 8.37 8.65 8.51
CA GLY A 31 7.17 7.99 8.05
C GLY A 31 6.00 8.95 7.83
N PHE A 32 5.10 8.55 6.95
CA PHE A 32 3.90 9.30 6.60
C PHE A 32 2.80 8.38 6.08
N ARG A 33 1.60 8.93 5.91
CA ARG A 33 0.43 8.21 5.38
C ARG A 33 -0.11 8.92 4.15
N ASN A 34 -0.59 8.14 3.19
CA ASN A 34 -1.27 8.63 2.00
C ASN A 34 -2.58 7.88 1.81
N HIS A 35 -3.71 8.59 1.85
CA HIS A 35 -5.03 8.02 1.60
C HIS A 35 -5.31 8.08 0.10
N ALA A 36 -5.08 6.97 -0.60
CA ALA A 36 -5.19 6.93 -2.06
C ALA A 36 -6.62 6.72 -2.55
N LEU A 37 -7.44 5.99 -1.78
CA LEU A 37 -8.85 5.82 -2.06
C LEU A 37 -9.62 5.80 -0.74
N GLU A 38 -10.68 6.59 -0.68
CA GLU A 38 -11.68 6.47 0.37
C GLU A 38 -13.07 6.52 -0.25
N SER A 39 -13.82 5.44 -0.04
CA SER A 39 -15.23 5.32 -0.39
C SER A 39 -16.03 4.85 0.82
N PRO A 40 -17.38 4.89 0.77
CA PRO A 40 -18.22 4.38 1.82
C PRO A 40 -17.96 2.89 2.15
N GLN A 41 -17.48 2.11 1.18
CA GLN A 41 -17.32 0.66 1.32
C GLN A 41 -15.87 0.18 1.39
N LEU A 42 -14.93 0.95 0.86
CA LEU A 42 -13.53 0.57 0.75
C LEU A 42 -12.63 1.77 1.10
N SER A 43 -11.52 1.52 1.78
CA SER A 43 -10.42 2.46 1.89
C SER A 43 -9.11 1.75 1.55
N ILE A 44 -8.25 2.46 0.82
CA ILE A 44 -6.89 2.06 0.48
C ILE A 44 -5.96 3.14 1.00
N THR A 45 -5.20 2.81 2.04
CA THR A 45 -4.25 3.72 2.67
C THR A 45 -2.84 3.17 2.54
N TYR A 46 -1.94 3.96 1.96
CA TYR A 46 -0.51 3.66 1.92
C TYR A 46 0.17 4.22 3.17
N LEU A 47 0.99 3.39 3.80
CA LEU A 47 1.75 3.72 5.00
C LEU A 47 3.23 3.60 4.67
N PHE A 48 3.96 4.71 4.73
CA PHE A 48 5.40 4.73 4.61
C PHE A 48 5.96 4.79 6.02
N LEU A 49 6.59 3.72 6.49
CA LEU A 49 7.00 3.59 7.88
C LEU A 49 8.47 3.16 7.99
N PRO A 50 9.22 3.75 8.94
CA PRO A 50 10.51 3.22 9.32
C PRO A 50 10.33 1.85 10.00
N ARG A 51 11.36 1.00 9.91
CA ARG A 51 11.38 -0.35 10.51
C ARG A 51 10.81 -0.40 11.93
N ALA A 52 11.25 0.53 12.78
CA ALA A 52 10.88 0.56 14.20
C ALA A 52 9.37 0.74 14.40
N GLU A 53 8.71 1.55 13.57
CA GLU A 53 7.26 1.76 13.64
C GLU A 53 6.51 0.60 12.98
N LEU A 54 7.03 0.07 11.88
CA LEU A 54 6.41 -1.05 11.20
C LEU A 54 6.33 -2.30 12.09
N LEU A 55 7.40 -2.62 12.82
CA LEU A 55 7.43 -3.81 13.69
C LEU A 55 6.46 -3.71 14.88
N LYS A 56 5.92 -2.53 15.17
CA LYS A 56 4.88 -2.32 16.20
C LYS A 56 3.47 -2.59 15.70
N VAL A 57 3.26 -2.74 14.38
CA VAL A 57 1.93 -3.00 13.81
C VAL A 57 1.44 -4.38 14.25
N PRO A 58 0.39 -4.50 15.10
CA PRO A 58 0.02 -5.78 15.73
C PRO A 58 -0.41 -6.85 14.73
N ALA A 59 -0.97 -6.45 13.59
CA ALA A 59 -1.43 -7.33 12.53
C ALA A 59 -0.37 -7.58 11.44
N PHE A 60 0.88 -7.16 11.64
CA PHE A 60 1.92 -7.33 10.63
C PHE A 60 2.31 -8.81 10.48
N PRO A 61 2.22 -9.40 9.27
CA PRO A 61 2.47 -10.82 9.06
C PRO A 61 3.92 -11.20 9.45
N PRO A 62 4.15 -12.21 10.31
CA PRO A 62 5.49 -12.63 10.71
C PRO A 62 6.39 -13.01 9.53
N ALA A 63 5.82 -13.64 8.49
CA ALA A 63 6.54 -14.03 7.27
C ALA A 63 7.12 -12.83 6.50
N LEU A 64 6.54 -11.63 6.68
CA LEU A 64 7.01 -10.42 6.02
C LEU A 64 8.14 -9.71 6.77
N ARG A 65 8.40 -10.06 8.04
CA ARG A 65 9.43 -9.41 8.88
C ARG A 65 10.83 -9.46 8.27
N ARG A 66 11.16 -10.52 7.52
CA ARG A 66 12.46 -10.67 6.85
C ARG A 66 12.67 -9.69 5.69
N PHE A 67 11.59 -9.15 5.12
CA PHE A 67 11.66 -8.19 4.02
C PHE A 67 11.69 -6.74 4.51
N VAL A 68 11.50 -6.52 5.81
CA VAL A 68 11.47 -5.17 6.39
C VAL A 68 12.87 -4.59 6.42
N ARG A 69 13.02 -3.45 5.75
CA ARG A 69 14.26 -2.65 5.69
C ARG A 69 14.10 -1.34 6.44
N ARG A 70 15.07 -0.43 6.32
CA ARG A 70 15.06 0.88 7.00
C ARG A 70 13.73 1.61 6.80
N MET A 71 13.30 1.77 5.56
CA MET A 71 12.03 2.38 5.17
C MET A 71 11.19 1.40 4.37
N ASN A 72 9.87 1.45 4.55
CA ASN A 72 8.95 0.47 4.00
C ASN A 72 7.66 1.15 3.57
N ALA A 73 7.10 0.75 2.42
CA ALA A 73 5.75 1.13 2.02
C ALA A 73 4.82 -0.06 2.14
N LEU A 74 3.74 0.14 2.89
CA LEU A 74 2.65 -0.81 3.05
C LEU A 74 1.38 -0.25 2.48
N VAL A 75 0.47 -1.13 2.12
CA VAL A 75 -0.90 -0.78 1.83
C VAL A 75 -1.82 -1.49 2.81
N CYS A 76 -2.70 -0.71 3.44
CA CYS A 76 -3.77 -1.17 4.30
C CYS A 76 -5.09 -1.07 3.53
N LEU A 77 -5.77 -2.20 3.42
CA LEU A 77 -7.09 -2.32 2.82
C LEU A 77 -8.12 -2.43 3.94
N GLU A 78 -9.09 -1.54 3.94
CA GLU A 78 -10.20 -1.57 4.89
C GLU A 78 -11.53 -1.64 4.15
N ALA A 79 -12.37 -2.61 4.52
CA ALA A 79 -13.71 -2.72 3.98
C ALA A 79 -14.74 -2.48 5.07
N LYS A 80 -15.88 -1.88 4.72
CA LYS A 80 -17.02 -1.78 5.62
C LYS A 80 -17.68 -3.15 5.76
N LYS A 81 -17.97 -3.52 7.01
CA LYS A 81 -18.75 -4.71 7.36
C LYS A 81 -20.23 -4.40 7.45
N ASP A 82 -21.04 -5.46 7.45
CA ASP A 82 -22.50 -5.39 7.59
C ASP A 82 -22.95 -4.65 8.87
N ASN A 83 -22.14 -4.70 9.94
CA ASN A 83 -22.38 -3.95 11.18
C ASN A 83 -21.96 -2.47 11.11
N GLY A 84 -21.66 -1.95 9.92
CA GLY A 84 -21.29 -0.55 9.68
C GLY A 84 -19.85 -0.18 10.02
N ARG A 85 -19.06 -1.06 10.69
CA ARG A 85 -17.67 -0.76 11.08
C ARG A 85 -16.70 -1.06 9.94
N ARG A 86 -15.68 -0.22 9.75
CA ARG A 86 -14.52 -0.55 8.91
C ARG A 86 -13.69 -1.62 9.61
N LYS A 87 -13.25 -2.63 8.86
CA LYS A 87 -12.27 -3.61 9.32
C LYS A 87 -11.15 -3.69 8.31
N THR A 88 -9.92 -3.74 8.80
CA THR A 88 -8.76 -4.12 8.00
C THR A 88 -8.97 -5.53 7.43
N VAL A 89 -9.03 -5.62 6.11
CA VAL A 89 -9.16 -6.87 5.37
C VAL A 89 -7.83 -7.35 4.80
N GLY A 90 -6.85 -6.45 4.66
CA GLY A 90 -5.52 -6.80 4.18
C GLY A 90 -4.47 -5.77 4.55
N ILE A 91 -3.25 -6.25 4.81
CA ILE A 91 -2.05 -5.44 4.94
C ILE A 91 -0.98 -6.10 4.07
N HIS A 92 -0.43 -5.35 3.12
CA HIS A 92 0.59 -5.85 2.19
C HIS A 92 1.82 -4.95 2.22
N LEU A 93 3.00 -5.54 2.29
CA LEU A 93 4.27 -4.84 2.12
C LEU A 93 4.57 -4.75 0.63
N LEU A 94 4.66 -3.54 0.08
CA LEU A 94 4.84 -3.33 -1.37
C LEU A 94 6.28 -2.97 -1.73
N TRP A 95 6.97 -2.24 -0.86
CA TRP A 95 8.33 -1.76 -1.10
C TRP A 95 9.10 -1.71 0.21
N ALA A 96 10.39 -2.04 0.18
CA ALA A 96 11.28 -1.92 1.31
C ALA A 96 12.67 -1.51 0.82
N THR A 97 13.24 -0.49 1.46
CA THR A 97 14.53 0.11 1.08
C THR A 97 15.41 0.40 2.29
N ASP A 98 16.72 0.37 2.09
CA ASP A 98 17.71 0.81 3.08
C ASP A 98 18.04 2.30 2.96
N ALA A 99 17.69 2.92 1.82
CA ALA A 99 17.82 4.35 1.62
C ALA A 99 16.80 5.13 2.47
N PRO A 100 17.16 6.33 2.96
CA PRO A 100 16.15 7.26 3.45
C PRO A 100 15.25 7.71 2.29
N LEU A 101 13.98 7.99 2.57
CA LEU A 101 13.02 8.44 1.56
C LEU A 101 13.37 9.83 1.00
N THR A 102 14.16 10.61 1.73
CA THR A 102 14.73 11.88 1.24
C THR A 102 15.69 11.69 0.06
N GLU A 103 16.38 10.54 -0.04
CA GLU A 103 17.40 10.24 -1.05
C GLU A 103 16.87 9.39 -2.22
N VAL A 104 15.59 9.06 -2.27
CA VAL A 104 15.03 8.25 -3.36
C VAL A 104 15.05 9.05 -4.67
N CYS A 105 15.81 8.56 -5.65
CA CYS A 105 16.16 9.31 -6.87
C CYS A 105 15.21 9.12 -8.07
N GLY A 106 14.32 8.12 -8.05
CA GLY A 106 13.42 7.88 -9.19
C GLY A 106 12.52 6.64 -9.03
N PRO A 107 11.52 6.49 -9.92
CA PRO A 107 10.61 5.35 -9.90
C PRO A 107 11.30 4.02 -10.26
N GLU A 108 12.41 4.05 -10.99
CA GLU A 108 13.21 2.86 -11.32
C GLU A 108 13.84 2.26 -10.06
N ALA A 109 14.40 3.10 -9.19
CA ALA A 109 14.96 2.68 -7.91
C ALA A 109 13.88 2.04 -7.00
N VAL A 110 12.66 2.61 -7.01
CA VAL A 110 11.52 2.01 -6.29
C VAL A 110 11.15 0.66 -6.91
N HIS A 111 11.16 0.55 -8.24
CA HIS A 111 10.79 -0.67 -8.96
C HIS A 111 11.72 -1.85 -8.64
N GLU A 112 13.03 -1.60 -8.59
CA GLU A 112 14.05 -2.62 -8.28
C GLU A 112 13.89 -3.21 -6.86
N GLU A 113 13.30 -2.45 -5.94
CA GLU A 113 13.15 -2.82 -4.54
C GLU A 113 11.72 -3.25 -4.17
N LEU A 114 10.82 -3.36 -5.16
CA LEU A 114 9.46 -3.83 -4.92
C LEU A 114 9.46 -5.25 -4.32
N VAL A 115 8.59 -5.45 -3.34
CA VAL A 115 8.32 -6.77 -2.77
C VAL A 115 7.26 -7.45 -3.64
N LEU A 116 7.69 -8.09 -4.74
CA LEU A 116 6.80 -8.62 -5.78
C LEU A 116 5.71 -9.57 -5.25
N SER A 117 6.01 -10.38 -4.24
CA SER A 117 5.02 -11.25 -3.60
C SER A 117 3.91 -10.46 -2.88
N GLY A 118 4.26 -9.33 -2.27
CA GLY A 118 3.31 -8.41 -1.66
C GLY A 118 2.51 -7.61 -2.69
N VAL A 119 3.14 -7.22 -3.81
CA VAL A 119 2.44 -6.62 -4.95
C VAL A 119 1.39 -7.58 -5.51
N ALA A 120 1.76 -8.83 -5.77
CA ALA A 120 0.82 -9.84 -6.28
C ALA A 120 -0.35 -10.09 -5.31
N ALA A 121 -0.07 -10.25 -4.01
CA ALA A 121 -1.10 -10.45 -2.99
C ALA A 121 -2.06 -9.23 -2.88
N TYR A 122 -1.51 -8.01 -2.95
CA TYR A 122 -2.28 -6.79 -2.98
C TYR A 122 -3.19 -6.71 -4.20
N THR A 123 -2.64 -6.95 -5.40
CA THR A 123 -3.39 -6.90 -6.66
C THR A 123 -4.55 -7.89 -6.66
N GLU A 124 -4.31 -9.13 -6.26
CA GLU A 124 -5.36 -10.16 -6.19
C GLU A 124 -6.45 -9.77 -5.18
N GLN A 125 -6.07 -9.24 -4.02
CA GLN A 125 -7.06 -8.82 -3.03
C GLN A 125 -7.90 -7.62 -3.50
N VAL A 126 -7.29 -6.61 -4.11
CA VAL A 126 -8.03 -5.46 -4.67
C VAL A 126 -8.98 -5.91 -5.78
N ARG A 127 -8.53 -6.78 -6.69
CA ARG A 127 -9.40 -7.37 -7.73
C ARG A 127 -10.59 -8.10 -7.12
N GLY A 128 -10.37 -8.89 -6.08
CA GLY A 128 -11.44 -9.58 -5.35
C GLY A 128 -12.45 -8.61 -4.71
N LEU A 129 -11.96 -7.57 -4.05
CA LEU A 129 -12.80 -6.55 -3.41
C LEU A 129 -13.64 -5.79 -4.44
N LEU A 130 -13.03 -5.34 -5.54
CA LEU A 130 -13.74 -4.61 -6.60
C LEU A 130 -14.79 -5.48 -7.29
N ARG A 131 -14.49 -6.76 -7.58
CA ARG A 131 -15.48 -7.70 -8.14
C ARG A 131 -16.67 -7.90 -7.20
N ALA A 132 -16.41 -8.05 -5.90
CA ALA A 132 -17.47 -8.17 -4.90
C ALA A 132 -18.31 -6.89 -4.78
N ASP A 133 -17.68 -5.72 -4.94
CA ASP A 133 -18.37 -4.44 -4.90
C ASP A 133 -19.29 -4.22 -6.10
N VAL A 134 -18.78 -4.47 -7.31
CA VAL A 134 -19.59 -4.42 -8.56
C VAL A 134 -20.77 -5.40 -8.49
N ALA A 135 -20.55 -6.62 -8.00
CA ALA A 135 -21.61 -7.60 -7.86
C ALA A 135 -22.69 -7.20 -6.82
N ARG A 136 -22.32 -6.41 -5.80
CA ARG A 136 -23.30 -5.85 -4.84
C ARG A 136 -24.08 -4.68 -5.42
N ALA A 137 -23.41 -3.79 -6.15
CA ALA A 137 -24.08 -2.68 -6.83
C ALA A 137 -25.16 -3.20 -7.80
N ALA A 138 -24.81 -4.19 -8.64
CA ALA A 138 -25.75 -4.79 -9.59
C ALA A 138 -26.96 -5.50 -8.95
N LYS A 139 -26.88 -5.90 -7.67
CA LYS A 139 -28.02 -6.48 -6.92
C LYS A 139 -28.89 -5.44 -6.23
N THR A 140 -28.39 -4.22 -6.04
CA THR A 140 -29.15 -3.14 -5.40
C THR A 140 -30.06 -2.44 -6.42
N ASP A 141 -29.71 -2.51 -7.71
CA ASP A 141 -30.46 -1.95 -8.83
C ASP A 141 -31.49 -2.92 -9.44
N ALA A 142 -31.68 -4.11 -8.85
CA ALA A 142 -32.63 -5.15 -9.27
C ALA A 142 -33.73 -5.35 -8.22
#